data_AF-A0A077WZK8-F1
#
_entry.id   AF-A0A077WZK8-F1
#
_cell.length_a   1.000
_cell.length_b   1.000
_cell.length_c   1.000
_cell.angle_alpha   90.00
_cell.angle_beta   90.00
_cell.angle_gamma   90.00
#
_symmetry.space_group_name_H-M   'P 1'
#
loop_
_entity.id
_entity.type
_entity.pdbx_description
1 polymer ?
#
loop_
_entity_poly.entity_id
_entity_poly.type
_entity_poly.pdbx_seq_one_letter_code
_entity_poly.pdbx_strand_id
1 'polypeptide(L)'
;MHPYDSSSSSTTASGSTTHALRQTPSGATPRRQKLRYDGDEYTPKWVRYTGQLKEGYCDHCKPGKWLQLKNSAYWYHKQFYHGISSVSGKHFAEPLERRAGEHDVIEGLCHQCRQFVPICNAKRKTSVLWYRHAHKCHIYDKPKSRLATGKRGPLKK
;
A
#
# COMPACT_ATOMS: atom_id res chain seq x y z
N MET A 1 53.90 41.69 -26.57
CA MET A 1 53.60 41.32 -27.97
C MET A 1 52.17 40.81 -28.05
N HIS A 2 51.22 41.71 -28.33
CA HIS A 2 49.97 41.38 -29.03
C HIS A 2 50.23 41.65 -30.51
N PRO A 3 49.66 40.88 -31.46
CA PRO A 3 48.43 41.34 -32.11
C PRO A 3 47.52 40.21 -32.67
N TYR A 4 46.21 40.47 -32.81
CA TYR A 4 45.47 40.41 -34.08
C TYR A 4 43.97 40.61 -33.82
N ASP A 5 43.30 41.21 -34.80
CA ASP A 5 42.04 41.93 -34.78
C ASP A 5 40.91 41.13 -35.47
N SER A 6 39.67 41.56 -35.23
CA SER A 6 38.55 41.62 -36.16
C SER A 6 37.64 40.42 -36.47
N SER A 7 36.41 40.56 -35.93
CA SER A 7 35.14 40.71 -36.67
C SER A 7 34.54 39.53 -37.45
N SER A 8 33.35 39.06 -37.02
CA SER A 8 32.04 39.26 -37.72
C SER A 8 31.02 38.11 -37.54
N SER A 9 29.75 38.51 -37.54
CA SER A 9 28.56 37.77 -38.03
C SER A 9 27.72 36.90 -37.07
N SER A 10 26.65 37.55 -36.59
CA SER A 10 25.26 37.09 -36.47
C SER A 10 24.87 35.70 -37.01
N THR A 11 24.14 34.91 -36.22
CA THR A 11 22.94 34.18 -36.68
C THR A 11 22.00 33.90 -35.50
N THR A 12 20.74 34.27 -35.70
CA THR A 12 19.58 33.99 -34.85
C THR A 12 19.18 32.50 -34.90
N ALA A 13 18.85 31.91 -33.75
CA ALA A 13 17.99 30.73 -33.71
C ALA A 13 17.21 30.69 -32.39
N SER A 14 16.05 31.34 -32.40
CA SER A 14 15.01 31.20 -31.39
C SER A 14 14.46 29.78 -31.43
N GLY A 15 15.07 28.87 -30.66
CA GLY A 15 14.52 27.56 -30.36
C GLY A 15 13.35 27.70 -29.39
N SER A 16 12.16 27.99 -29.92
CA SER A 16 10.91 27.91 -29.16
C SER A 16 10.64 26.43 -28.85
N THR A 17 11.20 25.95 -27.74
CA THR A 17 10.81 24.67 -27.15
C THR A 17 9.40 24.85 -26.64
N THR A 18 8.42 24.55 -27.50
CA THR A 18 7.05 24.34 -27.09
C THR A 18 7.09 23.25 -26.02
N HIS A 19 6.93 23.66 -24.76
CA HIS A 19 6.65 22.77 -23.65
C HIS A 19 5.36 22.05 -24.01
N ALA A 20 5.48 20.86 -24.61
CA ALA A 20 4.37 19.96 -24.84
C ALA A 20 3.69 19.77 -23.48
N LEU A 21 2.51 20.38 -23.33
CA LEU A 21 1.66 20.26 -22.17
C LEU A 21 1.51 18.76 -21.93
N ARG A 22 2.10 18.26 -20.86
CA ARG A 22 2.18 16.85 -20.53
C ARG A 22 0.76 16.39 -20.28
N GLN A 23 0.08 15.93 -21.34
CA GLN A 23 -1.28 15.40 -21.26
C GLN A 23 -1.22 14.27 -20.24
N THR A 24 -1.86 14.49 -19.08
CA THR A 24 -1.95 13.45 -18.07
C THR A 24 -2.71 12.31 -18.73
N PRO A 25 -2.14 11.08 -18.82
CA PRO A 25 -2.81 10.00 -19.52
C PRO A 25 -4.20 9.79 -18.91
N SER A 26 -5.19 9.61 -19.77
CA SER A 26 -6.58 9.39 -19.35
C SER A 26 -6.64 8.27 -18.31
N GLY A 27 -7.10 8.62 -17.10
CA GLY A 27 -7.10 7.72 -15.94
C GLY A 27 -6.14 8.11 -14.82
N ALA A 28 -5.26 9.10 -14.98
CA ALA A 28 -4.42 9.58 -13.88
C ALA A 28 -5.22 10.17 -12.70
N THR A 29 -6.44 10.66 -12.95
CA THR A 29 -7.34 11.23 -11.94
C THR A 29 -7.78 10.17 -10.91
N PRO A 30 -7.47 10.36 -9.62
CA PRO A 30 -7.95 9.49 -8.55
C PRO A 30 -9.48 9.39 -8.51
N ARG A 31 -9.99 8.18 -8.36
CA ARG A 31 -11.42 7.90 -8.19
C ARG A 31 -11.66 6.96 -7.01
N ARG A 32 -12.81 7.10 -6.36
CA ARG A 32 -13.18 6.25 -5.22
C ARG A 32 -13.44 4.81 -5.67
N GLN A 33 -13.01 3.84 -4.86
CA GLN A 33 -13.32 2.43 -5.04
C GLN A 33 -14.25 1.95 -3.93
N LYS A 34 -15.21 1.09 -4.30
CA LYS A 34 -16.12 0.43 -3.35
C LYS A 34 -15.33 -0.51 -2.43
N LEU A 35 -15.50 -0.34 -1.12
CA LEU A 35 -14.91 -1.20 -0.10
C LEU A 35 -15.67 -2.53 0.03
N ARG A 36 -15.00 -3.56 0.56
CA ARG A 36 -15.63 -4.88 0.77
C ARG A 36 -16.75 -4.81 1.82
N TYR A 37 -16.52 -3.99 2.84
CA TYR A 37 -17.46 -3.66 3.91
C TYR A 37 -17.01 -2.33 4.55
N ASP A 38 -17.83 -1.83 5.47
CA ASP A 38 -17.56 -0.58 6.17
C ASP A 38 -16.41 -0.73 7.18
N GLY A 39 -15.45 0.20 7.15
CA GLY A 39 -14.24 0.12 7.97
C GLY A 39 -13.15 -0.85 7.44
N ASP A 40 -13.24 -1.32 6.19
CA ASP A 40 -12.17 -2.10 5.54
C ASP A 40 -10.91 -1.24 5.32
N GLU A 41 -9.84 -1.54 6.06
CA GLU A 41 -8.56 -0.83 5.96
C GLU A 41 -7.61 -1.47 4.93
N TYR A 42 -7.95 -2.64 4.39
CA TYR A 42 -7.10 -3.35 3.43
C TYR A 42 -7.36 -2.93 1.98
N THR A 43 -8.61 -2.63 1.62
CA THR A 43 -8.98 -2.23 0.25
C THR A 43 -8.62 -0.76 -0.01
N PRO A 44 -8.00 -0.43 -1.17
CA PRO A 44 -7.71 0.96 -1.50
C PRO A 44 -9.00 1.77 -1.64
N LYS A 45 -9.12 2.86 -0.88
CA LYS A 45 -10.24 3.81 -0.99
C LYS A 45 -10.20 4.61 -2.30
N TRP A 46 -9.00 4.83 -2.81
CA TRP A 46 -8.73 5.57 -4.04
C TRP A 46 -7.94 4.72 -5.00
N VAL A 47 -8.34 4.74 -6.26
CA VAL A 47 -7.64 4.11 -7.37
C VAL A 47 -7.46 5.08 -8.52
N ARG A 48 -6.44 4.85 -9.33
CA ARG A 48 -6.24 5.54 -10.61
C ARG A 48 -5.83 4.53 -11.68
N TYR A 49 -5.88 4.98 -12.91
CA TYR A 49 -5.70 4.20 -14.13
C TYR A 49 -6.65 3.00 -14.22
N THR A 50 -6.45 2.14 -15.22
CA THR A 50 -7.22 0.92 -15.46
C THR A 50 -6.31 -0.21 -15.95
N GLY A 51 -6.83 -1.43 -16.04
CA GLY A 51 -6.10 -2.58 -16.59
C GLY A 51 -4.78 -2.85 -15.85
N GLN A 52 -3.71 -3.04 -16.62
CA GLN A 52 -2.37 -3.35 -16.12
C GLN A 52 -1.75 -2.20 -15.31
N LEU A 53 -2.10 -0.96 -15.63
CA LEU A 53 -1.60 0.24 -14.97
C LEU A 53 -2.41 0.63 -13.73
N LYS A 54 -3.47 -0.12 -13.39
CA LYS A 54 -4.35 0.23 -12.26
C LYS A 54 -3.56 0.25 -10.95
N GLU A 55 -3.65 1.37 -10.24
CA GLU A 55 -2.98 1.60 -8.96
C GLU A 55 -3.98 1.89 -7.85
N GLY A 56 -3.62 1.48 -6.63
CA GLY A 56 -4.31 1.84 -5.38
C GLY A 56 -3.46 2.78 -4.55
N TYR A 57 -4.11 3.73 -3.88
CA TYR A 57 -3.45 4.64 -2.94
C TYR A 57 -3.39 4.05 -1.53
N CYS A 58 -2.19 4.04 -0.95
CA CYS A 58 -1.98 3.71 0.46
C CYS A 58 -1.96 5.02 1.28
N ASP A 59 -3.00 5.21 2.09
CA ASP A 59 -3.20 6.34 3.00
C ASP A 59 -2.43 6.20 4.34
N HIS A 60 -1.84 5.03 4.61
CA HIS A 60 -1.05 4.78 5.82
C HIS A 60 0.44 5.13 5.66
N CYS A 61 0.93 5.35 4.43
CA CYS A 61 2.29 5.86 4.21
C CYS A 61 2.35 7.37 4.46
N LYS A 62 3.51 7.86 4.90
CA LYS A 62 3.80 9.30 5.03
C LYS A 62 5.06 9.63 4.22
N PRO A 63 4.97 10.30 3.05
CA PRO A 63 3.73 10.64 2.34
C PRO A 63 3.01 9.40 1.78
N GLY A 64 1.72 9.53 1.46
CA GLY A 64 0.93 8.43 0.90
C GLY A 64 1.49 7.93 -0.44
N LYS A 65 1.24 6.65 -0.76
CA LYS A 65 1.94 5.95 -1.85
C LYS A 65 0.97 5.31 -2.85
N TRP A 66 1.18 5.55 -4.15
CA TRP A 66 0.50 4.81 -5.22
C TRP A 66 1.25 3.53 -5.54
N LEU A 67 0.53 2.40 -5.58
CA LEU A 67 1.10 1.08 -5.83
C LEU A 67 0.22 0.31 -6.81
N GLN A 68 0.86 -0.44 -7.71
CA GLN A 68 0.15 -1.24 -8.70
C GLN A 68 -0.67 -2.36 -8.04
N LEU A 69 -1.88 -2.56 -8.56
CA LEU A 69 -2.78 -3.62 -8.11
C LEU A 69 -2.55 -4.93 -8.86
N LYS A 70 -2.20 -4.85 -10.15
CA LYS A 70 -2.11 -6.03 -11.03
C LYS A 70 -0.99 -7.00 -10.63
N ASN A 71 0.16 -6.47 -10.22
CA ASN A 71 1.29 -7.26 -9.72
C ASN A 71 1.24 -7.48 -8.18
N SER A 72 0.10 -7.16 -7.56
CA SER A 72 -0.12 -7.26 -6.12
C SER A 72 0.79 -6.40 -5.22
N ALA A 73 1.53 -5.44 -5.77
CA ALA A 73 2.41 -4.58 -4.98
C ALA A 73 1.66 -3.87 -3.84
N TYR A 74 0.46 -3.33 -4.13
CA TYR A 74 -0.39 -2.71 -3.11
C TYR A 74 -0.78 -3.68 -1.98
N TRP A 75 -1.21 -4.90 -2.34
CA TRP A 75 -1.72 -5.89 -1.39
C TRP A 75 -0.63 -6.39 -0.45
N TYR A 76 0.53 -6.76 -1.00
CA TYR A 76 1.70 -7.14 -0.21
C TYR A 76 2.17 -5.99 0.70
N HIS A 77 2.12 -4.76 0.20
CA HIS A 77 2.49 -3.59 0.99
C HIS A 77 1.55 -3.40 2.19
N LYS A 78 0.23 -3.40 1.98
CA LYS A 78 -0.73 -3.30 3.09
C LYS A 78 -0.55 -4.41 4.12
N GLN A 79 -0.27 -5.63 3.66
CA GLN A 79 -0.15 -6.78 4.55
C GLN A 79 1.14 -6.81 5.35
N PHE A 80 2.30 -6.62 4.69
CA PHE A 80 3.60 -6.87 5.32
C PHE A 80 4.38 -5.62 5.68
N TYR A 81 3.96 -4.45 5.18
CA TYR A 81 4.53 -3.17 5.61
C TYR A 81 3.66 -2.53 6.70
N HIS A 82 2.33 -2.54 6.52
CA HIS A 82 1.40 -1.96 7.49
C HIS A 82 0.74 -2.98 8.43
N GLY A 83 0.93 -4.28 8.20
CA GLY A 83 0.39 -5.29 9.10
C GLY A 83 -1.13 -5.45 9.02
N ILE A 84 -1.76 -5.20 7.88
CA ILE A 84 -3.22 -5.29 7.72
C ILE A 84 -3.59 -6.61 7.05
N SER A 85 -4.44 -7.40 7.71
CA SER A 85 -4.87 -8.72 7.24
C SER A 85 -5.78 -8.62 6.02
N SER A 86 -5.48 -9.43 5.00
CA SER A 86 -6.35 -9.63 3.84
C SER A 86 -7.70 -10.25 4.21
N VAL A 87 -7.77 -10.99 5.32
CA VAL A 87 -8.99 -11.68 5.78
C VAL A 87 -9.91 -10.72 6.52
N SER A 88 -9.43 -10.14 7.62
CA SER A 88 -10.24 -9.28 8.48
C SER A 88 -10.35 -7.85 7.99
N GLY A 89 -9.46 -7.43 7.08
CA GLY A 89 -9.31 -6.03 6.67
C GLY A 89 -8.88 -5.08 7.78
N LYS A 90 -8.34 -5.61 8.88
CA LYS A 90 -7.85 -4.89 10.07
C LYS A 90 -6.40 -5.24 10.35
N HIS A 91 -5.76 -4.47 11.23
CA HIS A 91 -4.42 -4.73 11.70
C HIS A 91 -4.30 -6.13 12.34
N PHE A 92 -3.15 -6.77 12.17
CA PHE A 92 -2.80 -7.97 12.89
C PHE A 92 -2.78 -7.69 14.39
N ALA A 93 -3.10 -8.71 15.18
CA ALA A 93 -3.00 -8.63 16.62
C ALA A 93 -1.53 -8.41 17.01
N GLU A 94 -1.32 -7.49 17.95
CA GLU A 94 -0.01 -7.26 18.55
C GLU A 94 0.41 -8.48 19.40
N PRO A 95 1.72 -8.68 19.62
CA PRO A 95 2.22 -9.69 20.52
C PRO A 95 1.71 -9.43 21.95
N LEU A 96 1.43 -10.51 22.69
CA LEU A 96 1.01 -10.41 24.09
C LEU A 96 2.13 -9.88 24.98
N GLU A 97 3.35 -10.29 24.68
CA GLU A 97 4.57 -9.91 25.38
C GLU A 97 5.69 -9.71 24.36
N ARG A 98 6.67 -8.86 24.68
CA ARG A 98 7.88 -8.67 23.88
C ARG A 98 9.10 -8.94 24.74
N ARG A 99 10.10 -9.61 24.17
CA ARG A 99 11.38 -9.87 24.83
C ARG A 99 12.56 -9.65 23.89
N ALA A 100 13.73 -9.37 24.45
CA ALA A 100 14.98 -9.48 23.72
C ALA A 100 15.27 -10.98 23.51
N GLY A 101 15.41 -11.38 22.25
CA GLY A 101 15.89 -12.70 21.85
C GLY A 101 17.39 -12.69 21.58
N GLU A 102 17.88 -13.78 20.99
CA GLU A 102 19.29 -13.88 20.59
C GLU A 102 19.62 -13.00 19.38
N HIS A 103 20.89 -12.69 19.20
CA HIS A 103 21.42 -11.98 18.02
C HIS A 103 20.71 -10.65 17.70
N ASP A 104 20.35 -9.89 18.74
CA ASP A 104 19.75 -8.55 18.61
C ASP A 104 18.37 -8.58 17.92
N VAL A 105 17.63 -9.69 18.08
CA VAL A 105 16.25 -9.84 17.58
C VAL A 105 15.28 -9.55 18.72
N ILE A 106 14.24 -8.77 18.44
CA ILE A 106 13.11 -8.62 19.37
C ILE A 106 12.06 -9.67 19.00
N GLU A 107 11.66 -10.48 19.96
CA GLU A 107 10.63 -11.50 19.81
C GLU A 107 9.31 -11.06 20.46
N GLY A 108 8.21 -11.62 19.96
CA GLY A 108 6.86 -11.41 20.48
C GLY A 108 6.15 -12.73 20.77
N LEU A 109 5.41 -12.80 21.87
CA LEU A 109 4.56 -13.94 22.19
C LEU A 109 3.28 -13.90 21.36
N CYS A 110 3.08 -14.89 20.49
CA CYS A 110 1.85 -15.03 19.71
C CYS A 110 0.66 -15.44 20.60
N HIS A 111 -0.45 -14.71 20.47
CA HIS A 111 -1.69 -15.04 21.17
C HIS A 111 -2.30 -16.38 20.74
N GLN A 112 -2.03 -16.82 19.52
CA GLN A 112 -2.63 -18.02 18.93
C GLN A 112 -1.81 -19.28 19.16
N CYS A 113 -0.55 -19.33 18.70
CA CYS A 113 0.30 -20.52 18.88
C CYS A 113 1.06 -20.54 20.20
N ARG A 114 0.99 -19.45 20.99
CA ARG A 114 1.71 -19.29 22.27
C ARG A 114 3.24 -19.46 22.16
N GLN A 115 3.80 -19.23 20.97
CA GLN A 115 5.24 -19.26 20.74
C GLN A 115 5.80 -17.84 20.66
N PHE A 116 7.03 -17.66 21.14
CA PHE A 116 7.81 -16.47 20.83
C PHE A 116 8.30 -16.53 19.39
N VAL A 117 8.04 -15.47 18.63
CA VAL A 117 8.44 -15.37 17.22
C VAL A 117 9.12 -14.03 16.94
N PRO A 118 10.04 -13.96 15.97
CA PRO A 118 10.73 -12.72 15.63
C PRO A 118 9.77 -11.62 15.17
N ILE A 119 9.91 -10.42 15.72
CA ILE A 119 9.19 -9.22 15.27
C ILE A 119 10.06 -8.41 14.32
N CYS A 120 11.24 -8.04 14.80
CA CYS A 120 12.19 -7.19 14.11
C CYS A 120 13.61 -7.45 14.63
N ASN A 121 14.61 -6.99 13.88
CA ASN A 121 15.98 -6.92 14.37
C ASN A 121 16.20 -5.52 14.95
N ALA A 122 16.97 -5.34 16.03
CA ALA A 122 17.08 -4.02 16.66
C ALA A 122 17.69 -2.96 15.72
N LYS A 123 18.51 -3.37 14.75
CA LYS A 123 19.00 -2.50 13.67
C LYS A 123 17.91 -2.03 12.71
N ARG A 124 16.84 -2.82 12.52
CA ARG A 124 15.73 -2.54 11.60
C ARG A 124 14.40 -2.69 12.32
N LYS A 125 13.82 -1.58 12.75
CA LYS A 125 12.57 -1.50 13.52
C LYS A 125 11.28 -1.84 12.74
N THR A 126 11.35 -2.69 11.72
CA THR A 126 10.18 -3.09 10.91
C THR A 126 9.57 -4.37 11.45
N SER A 127 8.26 -4.40 11.70
CA SER A 127 7.54 -5.59 12.22
C SER A 127 7.20 -6.64 11.15
N VAL A 128 7.94 -6.68 10.03
CA VAL A 128 7.61 -7.54 8.88
C VAL A 128 7.65 -9.03 9.22
N LEU A 129 8.54 -9.44 10.13
CA LEU A 129 8.65 -10.84 10.55
C LEU A 129 7.41 -11.26 11.35
N TRP A 130 6.95 -10.37 12.25
CA TRP A 130 5.68 -10.56 12.96
C TRP A 130 4.51 -10.70 12.00
N TYR A 131 4.39 -9.80 11.02
CA TYR A 131 3.27 -9.82 10.07
C TYR A 131 3.26 -11.06 9.18
N ARG A 132 4.44 -11.60 8.84
CA ARG A 132 4.55 -12.89 8.12
C ARG A 132 4.07 -14.06 8.97
N HIS A 133 4.40 -14.07 10.26
CA HIS A 133 3.87 -15.07 11.19
C HIS A 133 2.36 -14.93 11.34
N ALA A 134 1.88 -13.71 11.65
CA ALA A 134 0.47 -13.40 11.84
C ALA A 134 -0.39 -13.79 10.64
N HIS A 135 0.05 -13.53 9.42
CA HIS A 135 -0.64 -13.96 8.20
C HIS A 135 -0.90 -15.47 8.18
N LYS A 136 0.06 -16.28 8.64
CA LYS A 136 -0.03 -17.75 8.58
C LYS A 136 -0.71 -18.37 9.80
N CYS A 137 -0.50 -17.76 10.97
CA CYS A 137 -0.90 -18.30 12.26
C CYS A 137 -2.24 -17.77 12.74
N HIS A 138 -2.53 -16.49 12.48
CA HIS A 138 -3.71 -15.85 13.06
C HIS A 138 -4.99 -16.23 12.30
N ILE A 139 -5.97 -16.75 13.02
CA ILE A 139 -7.32 -17.02 12.52
C ILE A 139 -8.17 -15.78 12.80
N TYR A 140 -8.72 -15.22 11.74
CA TYR A 140 -9.63 -14.09 11.82
C TYR A 140 -10.98 -14.41 11.21
N ASP A 141 -12.04 -13.91 11.86
CA ASP A 141 -13.36 -13.95 11.27
C ASP A 141 -13.44 -13.07 10.03
N LYS A 142 -14.05 -13.61 8.98
CA LYS A 142 -14.32 -12.85 7.77
C LYS A 142 -15.50 -11.90 8.05
N PRO A 143 -15.33 -10.59 7.85
CA PRO A 143 -16.41 -9.63 8.08
C PRO A 143 -17.60 -9.97 7.18
N LYS A 144 -18.80 -10.05 7.77
CA LYS A 144 -20.05 -10.28 7.03
C LYS A 144 -20.29 -9.08 6.12
N SER A 145 -20.27 -9.31 4.80
CA SER A 145 -20.76 -8.30 3.87
C SER A 145 -22.25 -8.08 4.15
N ARG A 146 -22.69 -6.83 4.28
CA ARG A 146 -24.11 -6.47 4.49
C ARG A 146 -24.99 -6.75 3.26
N LEU A 147 -24.69 -7.78 2.47
CA LEU A 147 -25.42 -8.13 1.24
C LEU A 147 -26.32 -9.39 1.37
N ALA A 148 -26.44 -10.00 2.56
CA ALA A 148 -27.18 -11.27 2.72
C ALA A 148 -28.21 -11.28 3.86
N THR A 149 -28.99 -10.20 4.06
CA THR A 149 -30.21 -10.30 4.89
C THR A 149 -31.41 -9.63 4.22
N GLY A 150 -31.79 -10.12 3.05
CA GLY A 150 -33.13 -9.94 2.51
C GLY A 150 -34.02 -11.08 3.00
N LYS A 151 -34.56 -10.99 4.22
CA LYS A 151 -35.65 -11.88 4.64
C LYS A 151 -36.90 -11.49 3.82
N ARG A 152 -37.19 -12.24 2.76
CA ARG A 152 -38.51 -12.23 2.13
C ARG A 152 -39.49 -12.79 3.17
N GLY A 153 -40.35 -11.93 3.71
CA GLY A 153 -41.49 -12.37 4.52
C GLY A 153 -42.43 -13.22 3.67
N PRO A 154 -43.17 -14.17 4.27
CA PRO A 154 -44.05 -15.05 3.51
C PRO A 154 -45.25 -14.26 2.98
N LEU A 155 -45.46 -14.32 1.67
CA LEU A 155 -46.67 -13.86 1.00
C LEU A 155 -47.81 -14.78 1.43
N LYS A 156 -48.73 -14.27 2.26
CA LYS A 156 -49.97 -14.97 2.60
C LYS A 156 -50.88 -14.97 1.36
N LYS A 157 -51.38 -16.14 0.98
CA LYS A 157 -52.54 -16.33 0.10
C LYS A 157 -53.79 -16.38 0.95
#